data_AF-A0A2A4U2L6-F1
#
_entry.id   AF-A0A2A4U2L6-F1
#
_cell.length_a   1.000
_cell.length_b   1.000
_cell.length_c   1.000
_cell.angle_alpha   90.00
_cell.angle_beta   90.00
_cell.angle_gamma   90.00
#
_symmetry.space_group_name_H-M   'P 1'
#
loop_
_entity.id
_entity.type
_entity.pdbx_description
1 polymer ?
#
loop_
_entity_poly.entity_id
_entity_poly.type
_entity_poly.pdbx_seq_one_letter_code
_entity_poly.pdbx_strand_id
1 'polypeptide(L)'
;MPSSEETHAQELLGSSQVYAKRAVEILLGDERLKDCVPAPLRPAMMAEFDRFHLFLIFSSLEDKSHREKTFFQRVHKSLREQFLALEARRLIRFRDEISQMAEGPALWKELKPENDPLQPYYGSFDGGCRTLDDSPFGVVARRVSSRFFSEETAGVAYETVLSITLDTGDRVTKVVDEIRDAG
;
A
#
# COMPACT_ATOMS: atom_id res chain seq x y z
N MET A 1 7.49 8.16 -26.57
CA MET A 1 8.25 7.52 -25.47
C MET A 1 7.94 8.29 -24.20
N PRO A 2 7.76 7.62 -23.05
CA PRO A 2 7.52 8.30 -21.79
C PRO A 2 8.68 9.23 -21.44
N SER A 3 8.42 10.29 -20.69
CA SER A 3 9.50 11.13 -20.14
C SER A 3 10.34 10.35 -19.12
N SER A 4 11.52 10.86 -18.76
CA SER A 4 12.34 10.29 -17.69
C SER A 4 11.55 10.20 -16.37
N GLU A 5 10.79 11.24 -16.05
CA GLU A 5 9.95 11.28 -14.85
C GLU A 5 8.78 10.30 -14.88
N GLU A 6 8.14 10.13 -16.05
CA GLU A 6 7.09 9.14 -16.23
C GLU A 6 7.62 7.71 -16.10
N THR A 7 8.85 7.47 -16.57
CA THR A 7 9.54 6.18 -16.46
C THR A 7 9.82 5.87 -15.00
N HIS A 8 10.41 6.80 -14.25
CA HIS A 8 10.65 6.62 -12.82
C HIS A 8 9.37 6.48 -11.99
N ALA A 9 8.31 7.22 -12.33
CA ALA A 9 7.01 7.03 -11.70
C ALA A 9 6.46 5.62 -11.94
N GLN A 10 6.62 5.08 -13.15
CA GLN A 10 6.20 3.73 -13.48
C GLN A 10 7.03 2.67 -12.74
N GLU A 11 8.35 2.88 -12.61
CA GLU A 11 9.26 2.00 -11.86
C GLU A 11 8.92 1.97 -10.36
N LEU A 12 8.66 3.13 -9.75
CA LEU A 12 8.22 3.24 -8.36
C LEU A 12 6.90 2.51 -8.12
N LEU A 13 5.91 2.74 -8.99
CA LEU A 13 4.62 2.08 -8.90
C LEU A 13 4.77 0.56 -9.06
N GLY A 14 5.57 0.10 -10.02
CA GLY A 14 5.85 -1.31 -10.24
C GLY A 14 6.58 -1.95 -9.05
N SER A 15 7.54 -1.23 -8.45
CA SER A 15 8.25 -1.70 -7.27
C SER A 15 7.32 -1.91 -6.07
N SER A 16 6.44 -0.93 -5.81
CA SER A 16 5.41 -1.02 -4.78
C SER A 16 4.52 -2.26 -4.98
N GLN A 17 4.04 -2.49 -6.20
CA GLN A 17 3.20 -3.65 -6.52
C GLN A 17 3.92 -4.99 -6.29
N VAL A 18 5.22 -5.07 -6.62
CA VAL A 18 6.03 -6.27 -6.38
C VAL A 18 6.18 -6.54 -4.88
N TYR A 19 6.47 -5.50 -4.09
CA TYR A 19 6.57 -5.63 -2.63
C TYR A 19 5.23 -5.99 -2.00
N ALA A 20 4.13 -5.38 -2.43
CA ALA A 20 2.79 -5.68 -1.94
C ALA A 20 2.38 -7.13 -2.24
N LYS A 21 2.68 -7.63 -3.46
CA LYS A 21 2.44 -9.03 -3.80
C LYS A 21 3.24 -9.98 -2.91
N ARG A 22 4.53 -9.72 -2.73
CA ARG A 22 5.41 -10.52 -1.87
C ARG A 22 4.96 -10.49 -0.41
N ALA A 23 4.47 -9.36 0.08
CA ALA A 23 3.93 -9.23 1.42
C ALA A 23 2.72 -10.16 1.63
N VAL A 24 1.80 -10.22 0.67
CA VAL A 24 0.66 -11.15 0.72
C VAL A 24 1.11 -12.61 0.62
N GLU A 25 2.11 -12.92 -0.21
CA GLU A 25 2.68 -14.28 -0.30
C GLU A 25 3.32 -14.74 1.01
N ILE A 26 4.04 -13.85 1.70
CA ILE A 26 4.62 -14.15 3.02
C ILE A 26 3.50 -14.32 4.07
N LEU A 27 2.53 -13.40 4.09
CA LEU A 27 1.42 -13.44 5.05
C LEU A 27 0.58 -14.73 4.91
N LEU A 28 0.24 -15.11 3.67
CA LEU A 28 -0.50 -16.34 3.38
C LEU A 28 0.39 -17.59 3.33
N GLY A 29 1.71 -17.43 3.51
CA GLY A 29 2.63 -18.53 3.75
C GLY A 29 2.71 -18.93 5.23
N ASP A 30 2.17 -18.12 6.14
CA ASP A 30 2.03 -18.51 7.55
C ASP A 30 0.96 -19.60 7.68
N GLU A 31 1.36 -20.75 8.24
CA GLU A 31 0.49 -21.93 8.42
C GLU A 31 -0.80 -21.62 9.20
N ARG A 32 -0.78 -20.58 10.05
CA ARG A 32 -1.92 -20.15 10.85
C ARG A 32 -2.89 -19.26 10.07
N LEU A 33 -2.48 -18.71 8.93
CA LEU A 33 -3.20 -17.67 8.18
C LEU A 33 -3.54 -18.05 6.73
N LYS A 34 -2.86 -19.06 6.16
CA LYS A 34 -2.91 -19.41 4.73
C LYS A 34 -4.32 -19.65 4.16
N ASP A 35 -5.24 -20.15 4.98
CA ASP A 35 -6.62 -20.47 4.60
C ASP A 35 -7.66 -19.48 5.16
N CYS A 36 -7.22 -18.43 5.86
CA CYS A 36 -8.11 -17.48 6.53
C CYS A 36 -8.67 -16.40 5.60
N VAL A 37 -8.03 -16.13 4.46
CA VAL A 37 -8.46 -15.09 3.51
C VAL A 37 -8.93 -15.72 2.19
N PRO A 38 -10.24 -15.60 1.86
CA PRO A 38 -10.80 -16.05 0.59
C PRO A 38 -10.09 -15.43 -0.61
N ALA A 39 -9.91 -16.20 -1.68
CA ALA A 39 -9.20 -15.76 -2.89
C ALA A 39 -9.72 -14.43 -3.48
N PRO A 40 -11.04 -14.14 -3.54
CA PRO A 40 -11.55 -12.86 -4.04
C PRO A 40 -11.15 -11.63 -3.19
N LEU A 41 -10.78 -11.81 -1.92
CA LEU A 41 -10.40 -10.70 -1.04
C LEU A 41 -8.89 -10.40 -1.07
N ARG A 42 -8.07 -11.33 -1.57
CA ARG A 42 -6.61 -11.19 -1.62
C ARG A 42 -6.13 -9.98 -2.43
N PRO A 43 -6.75 -9.61 -3.59
CA PRO A 43 -6.38 -8.39 -4.30
C PRO A 43 -6.64 -7.11 -3.51
N ALA A 44 -7.73 -7.05 -2.73
CA ALA A 44 -8.02 -5.90 -1.87
C ALA A 44 -7.04 -5.82 -0.69
N MET A 45 -6.65 -6.96 -0.11
CA MET A 45 -5.60 -7.03 0.91
C MET A 45 -4.25 -6.57 0.37
N MET A 46 -3.88 -7.01 -0.84
CA MET A 46 -2.66 -6.56 -1.52
C MET A 46 -2.68 -5.04 -1.75
N ALA A 47 -3.84 -4.46 -2.07
CA ALA A 47 -3.96 -3.02 -2.26
C ALA A 47 -3.69 -2.22 -0.97
N GLU A 48 -3.99 -2.76 0.22
CA GLU A 48 -3.62 -2.09 1.48
C GLU A 48 -2.10 -2.01 1.67
N PHE A 49 -1.36 -3.08 1.36
CA PHE A 49 0.10 -3.05 1.36
C PHE A 49 0.66 -2.06 0.33
N ASP A 50 0.12 -2.07 -0.88
CA ASP A 50 0.57 -1.18 -1.95
C ASP A 50 0.33 0.30 -1.60
N ARG A 51 -0.81 0.64 -0.98
CA ARG A 51 -1.07 2.01 -0.49
C ARG A 51 -0.08 2.42 0.59
N PHE A 52 0.27 1.52 1.51
CA PHE A 52 1.30 1.76 2.51
C PHE A 52 2.67 2.01 1.87
N HIS A 53 3.10 1.17 0.93
CA HIS A 53 4.38 1.33 0.24
C HIS A 53 4.42 2.64 -0.57
N LEU A 54 3.35 2.97 -1.30
CA LEU A 54 3.23 4.23 -2.03
C LEU A 54 3.23 5.44 -1.10
N PHE A 55 2.61 5.34 0.07
CA PHE A 55 2.70 6.41 1.07
C PHE A 55 4.15 6.69 1.46
N LEU A 56 4.95 5.66 1.76
CA LEU A 56 6.38 5.82 2.07
C LEU A 56 7.18 6.41 0.90
N ILE A 57 6.86 5.99 -0.33
CA ILE A 57 7.48 6.53 -1.56
C ILE A 57 7.15 8.01 -1.71
N PHE A 58 5.88 8.40 -1.56
CA PHE A 58 5.46 9.81 -1.67
C PHE A 58 6.15 10.68 -0.62
N SER A 59 6.20 10.24 0.65
CA SER A 59 6.91 10.97 1.70
C SER A 59 8.40 11.13 1.39
N SER A 60 9.05 10.09 0.88
CA SER A 60 10.47 10.14 0.50
C SER A 60 10.73 11.09 -0.69
N LEU A 61 9.82 11.10 -1.68
CA LEU A 61 9.87 12.03 -2.80
C LEU A 61 9.66 13.48 -2.35
N GLU A 62 8.76 13.73 -1.40
CA GLU A 62 8.52 15.04 -0.82
C GLU A 62 9.80 15.58 -0.14
N ASP A 63 10.46 14.76 0.68
CA ASP A 63 11.74 15.09 1.31
C ASP A 63 12.83 15.45 0.29
N LYS A 64 12.92 14.70 -0.82
CA LYS A 64 13.86 15.00 -1.91
C LYS A 64 13.48 16.27 -2.67
N SER A 65 12.20 16.53 -2.87
CA SER A 65 11.71 17.73 -3.57
C SER A 65 12.09 19.03 -2.86
N HIS A 66 12.22 19.01 -1.53
CA HIS A 66 12.74 20.14 -0.78
C HIS A 66 14.20 20.50 -1.13
N ARG A 67 14.97 19.53 -1.65
CA ARG A 67 16.38 19.66 -2.04
C ARG A 67 16.57 19.95 -3.53
N GLU A 68 15.82 19.27 -4.41
CA GLU A 68 15.89 19.37 -5.88
C GLU A 68 14.49 19.48 -6.51
N LYS A 69 13.97 20.71 -6.56
CA LYS A 69 12.52 20.95 -6.70
C LYS A 69 11.88 20.43 -7.98
N THR A 70 12.47 20.63 -9.16
CA THR A 70 11.72 20.52 -10.42
C THR A 70 11.52 19.09 -10.91
N PHE A 71 12.53 18.24 -10.80
CA PHE A 71 12.46 16.85 -11.28
C PHE A 71 11.61 15.97 -10.35
N PHE A 72 11.90 15.94 -9.05
CA PHE A 72 11.16 15.09 -8.09
C PHE A 72 9.69 15.50 -7.96
N GLN A 73 9.34 16.79 -8.11
CA GLN A 73 7.94 17.22 -8.17
C GLN A 73 7.20 16.65 -9.38
N ARG A 74 7.87 16.55 -10.54
CA ARG A 74 7.28 15.95 -11.75
C ARG A 74 7.12 14.44 -11.60
N VAL A 75 8.12 13.74 -11.05
CA VAL A 75 8.01 12.31 -10.71
C VAL A 75 6.85 12.07 -9.75
N HIS A 76 6.76 12.86 -8.68
CA HIS A 76 5.67 12.78 -7.70
C HIS A 76 4.29 12.98 -8.36
N LYS A 77 4.15 14.00 -9.22
CA LYS A 77 2.90 14.26 -9.94
C LYS A 77 2.52 13.09 -10.85
N SER A 78 3.45 12.61 -11.67
CA SER A 78 3.22 11.46 -12.57
C SER A 78 2.88 10.20 -11.80
N LEU A 79 3.56 9.91 -10.68
CA LEU A 79 3.24 8.77 -9.81
C LEU A 79 1.82 8.88 -9.24
N ARG A 80 1.41 10.07 -8.79
CA ARG A 80 0.05 10.30 -8.26
C ARG A 80 -1.02 10.04 -9.32
N GLU A 81 -0.83 10.52 -10.54
CA GLU A 81 -1.78 10.29 -11.64
C GLU A 81 -1.90 8.79 -11.97
N GLN A 82 -0.78 8.08 -12.07
CA GLN A 82 -0.77 6.64 -12.35
C GLN A 82 -1.40 5.83 -11.22
N PHE A 83 -1.11 6.20 -9.96
CA PHE A 83 -1.69 5.57 -8.77
C PHE A 83 -3.22 5.73 -8.73
N LEU A 84 -3.75 6.92 -8.95
CA LEU A 84 -5.19 7.15 -8.95
C LEU A 84 -5.90 6.36 -10.07
N ALA A 85 -5.28 6.26 -11.25
CA ALA A 85 -5.80 5.44 -12.35
C ALA A 85 -5.75 3.93 -12.02
N LEU A 86 -4.75 3.48 -11.27
CA LEU A 86 -4.67 2.11 -10.76
C LEU A 86 -5.76 1.84 -9.71
N GLU A 87 -5.95 2.74 -8.75
CA GLU A 87 -6.96 2.59 -7.69
C GLU A 87 -8.39 2.55 -8.25
N ALA A 88 -8.70 3.37 -9.25
CA ALA A 88 -9.98 3.31 -9.94
C ALA A 88 -10.23 1.93 -10.57
N ARG A 89 -9.21 1.34 -11.22
CA ARG A 89 -9.30 0.00 -11.82
C ARG A 89 -9.43 -1.10 -10.77
N ARG A 90 -8.69 -1.01 -9.67
CA ARG A 90 -8.79 -1.93 -8.53
C ARG A 90 -10.19 -1.90 -7.92
N LEU A 91 -10.76 -0.71 -7.75
CA LEU A 91 -12.07 -0.52 -7.16
C LEU A 91 -13.18 -1.16 -8.01
N ILE A 92 -13.13 -0.98 -9.34
CA ILE A 92 -14.06 -1.63 -10.27
C ILE A 92 -13.94 -3.15 -10.16
N ARG A 93 -12.72 -3.67 -10.28
CA ARG A 93 -12.47 -5.12 -10.20
C ARG A 93 -12.95 -5.71 -8.88
N PHE A 94 -12.61 -5.07 -7.76
CA PHE A 94 -13.00 -5.53 -6.43
C PHE A 94 -14.52 -5.58 -6.29
N ARG A 95 -15.22 -4.54 -6.78
CA ARG A 95 -16.68 -4.51 -6.80
C ARG A 95 -17.26 -5.67 -7.59
N ASP A 96 -16.70 -5.96 -8.76
CA ASP A 96 -17.16 -7.04 -9.62
C ASP A 96 -16.91 -8.41 -8.97
N GLU A 97 -15.73 -8.62 -8.38
CA GLU A 97 -15.34 -9.87 -7.72
C GLU A 97 -16.26 -10.20 -6.53
N ILE A 98 -16.51 -9.23 -5.64
CA ILE A 98 -17.37 -9.48 -4.48
C ILE A 98 -18.86 -9.46 -4.83
N SER A 99 -19.28 -8.91 -5.97
CA SER A 99 -20.70 -8.95 -6.40
C SER A 99 -21.20 -10.38 -6.65
N GLN A 100 -20.29 -11.31 -6.88
CA GLN A 100 -20.57 -12.74 -7.05
C GLN A 100 -20.72 -13.49 -5.71
N MET A 101 -20.41 -12.84 -4.59
CA MET A 101 -20.50 -13.40 -3.24
C MET A 101 -21.82 -13.00 -2.59
N ALA A 102 -22.43 -13.89 -1.80
CA ALA A 102 -23.69 -13.60 -1.11
C ALA A 102 -23.54 -12.40 -0.14
N GLU A 103 -22.38 -12.32 0.51
CA GLU A 103 -21.95 -11.28 1.43
C GLU A 103 -21.38 -10.03 0.72
N GLY A 104 -21.33 -10.01 -0.61
CA GLY A 104 -20.76 -8.94 -1.43
C GLY A 104 -21.17 -7.52 -1.04
N PRO A 105 -22.47 -7.23 -0.82
CA PRO A 105 -22.92 -5.90 -0.39
C PRO A 105 -22.36 -5.47 0.97
N ALA A 106 -22.20 -6.41 1.92
CA ALA A 106 -21.63 -6.12 3.23
C ALA A 106 -20.11 -5.88 3.11
N LEU A 107 -19.41 -6.76 2.38
CA LEU A 107 -17.98 -6.63 2.08
C LEU A 107 -17.67 -5.30 1.39
N TRP A 108 -18.51 -4.87 0.44
CA TRP A 108 -18.32 -3.57 -0.21
C TRP A 108 -18.39 -2.41 0.77
N LYS A 109 -19.36 -2.43 1.69
CA LYS A 109 -19.52 -1.38 2.69
C LYS A 109 -18.31 -1.30 3.63
N GLU A 110 -17.72 -2.43 3.95
CA GLU A 110 -16.63 -2.55 4.92
C GLU A 110 -15.24 -2.30 4.29
N LEU A 111 -15.02 -2.84 3.10
CA LEU A 111 -13.69 -2.91 2.47
C LEU A 111 -13.48 -1.86 1.37
N LYS A 112 -14.52 -1.11 0.99
CA LYS A 112 -14.36 -0.01 0.03
C LYS A 112 -13.33 0.99 0.60
N PRO A 113 -12.29 1.35 -0.19
CA PRO A 113 -11.30 2.32 0.24
C PRO A 113 -11.91 3.72 0.39
N GLU A 114 -11.17 4.56 1.11
CA GLU A 114 -11.45 5.98 1.27
C GLU A 114 -11.40 6.70 -0.09
N ASN A 115 -12.05 7.87 -0.19
CA ASN A 115 -12.04 8.66 -1.44
C ASN A 115 -10.62 9.11 -1.81
N ASP A 116 -9.80 9.41 -0.80
CA ASP A 116 -8.36 9.52 -0.93
C ASP A 116 -7.73 8.25 -0.32
N PRO A 117 -7.16 7.35 -1.15
CA PRO A 117 -6.61 6.08 -0.69
C PRO A 117 -5.46 6.20 0.32
N LEU A 118 -4.81 7.37 0.43
CA LEU A 118 -3.72 7.61 1.37
C LEU A 118 -4.17 8.32 2.65
N GLN A 119 -5.42 8.75 2.72
CA GLN A 119 -6.01 9.41 3.89
C GLN A 119 -5.71 8.70 5.22
N PRO A 120 -5.76 7.35 5.32
CA PRO A 120 -5.49 6.65 6.57
C PRO A 120 -4.09 6.90 7.15
N TYR A 121 -3.14 7.30 6.32
CA TYR A 121 -1.74 7.50 6.70
C TYR A 121 -1.40 8.97 6.97
N TYR A 122 -2.29 9.91 6.66
CA TYR A 122 -2.05 11.33 6.94
C TYR A 122 -1.89 11.57 8.45
N GLY A 123 -0.83 12.29 8.83
CA GLY A 123 -0.49 12.53 10.23
C GLY A 123 0.21 11.36 10.96
N SER A 124 0.40 10.21 10.31
CA SER A 124 1.07 9.04 10.92
C SER A 124 2.57 9.26 11.16
N PHE A 125 3.18 10.26 10.53
CA PHE A 125 4.51 10.78 10.86
C PHE A 125 4.47 11.97 11.83
N ASP A 126 3.43 12.82 11.75
CA ASP A 126 3.35 14.12 12.44
C ASP A 126 3.11 14.00 13.95
N GLY A 127 2.51 12.89 14.41
CA GLY A 127 2.33 12.61 15.83
C GLY A 127 3.62 12.23 16.58
N GLY A 128 4.74 12.06 15.86
CA GLY A 128 6.02 11.61 16.40
C GLY A 128 6.09 10.10 16.66
N CYS A 129 5.19 9.30 16.06
CA CYS A 129 5.11 7.84 16.28
C CYS A 129 5.20 7.49 17.77
N ARG A 130 4.38 8.14 18.62
CA ARG A 130 4.40 7.94 20.09
C ARG A 130 4.29 6.47 20.47
N THR A 131 3.60 5.71 19.63
CA THR A 131 3.56 4.25 19.63
C THR A 131 3.80 3.74 18.22
N LEU A 132 4.27 2.50 18.11
CA LEU A 132 4.38 1.80 16.82
C LEU A 132 3.01 1.67 16.14
N ASP A 133 1.95 1.60 16.93
CA ASP A 133 0.58 1.52 16.46
C ASP A 133 0.16 2.79 15.70
N ASP A 134 0.60 3.97 16.11
CA ASP A 134 0.25 5.23 15.43
C ASP A 134 1.09 5.49 14.16
N SER A 135 2.12 4.69 13.94
CA SER A 135 2.98 4.79 12.76
C SER A 135 2.28 4.25 11.50
N PRO A 136 2.78 4.57 10.28
CA PRO A 136 2.24 4.02 9.05
C PRO A 136 2.23 2.47 9.04
N PHE A 137 3.20 1.86 9.72
CA PHE A 137 3.34 0.41 9.88
C PHE A 137 2.21 -0.19 10.71
N GLY A 138 1.87 0.46 11.83
CA GLY A 138 0.76 0.06 12.69
C GLY A 138 -0.60 0.27 12.02
N VAL A 139 -0.74 1.35 11.23
CA VAL A 139 -1.96 1.61 10.44
C VAL A 139 -2.23 0.49 9.45
N VAL A 140 -1.25 0.11 8.62
CA VAL A 140 -1.45 -0.99 7.65
C VAL A 140 -1.66 -2.33 8.35
N ALA A 141 -0.95 -2.59 9.46
CA ALA A 141 -1.11 -3.81 10.24
C ALA A 141 -2.53 -3.95 10.80
N ARG A 142 -3.10 -2.88 11.39
CA ARG A 142 -4.49 -2.87 11.85
C ARG A 142 -5.46 -3.05 10.69
N ARG A 143 -5.29 -2.31 9.61
CA ARG A 143 -6.22 -2.35 8.47
C ARG A 143 -6.25 -3.73 7.84
N VAL A 144 -5.11 -4.36 7.63
CA VAL A 144 -5.06 -5.70 7.04
C VAL A 144 -5.64 -6.73 8.00
N SER A 145 -5.20 -6.74 9.26
CA SER A 145 -5.68 -7.71 10.24
C SER A 145 -7.18 -7.59 10.51
N SER A 146 -7.69 -6.38 10.75
CA SER A 146 -9.09 -6.20 11.15
C SER A 146 -10.08 -6.36 10.01
N ARG A 147 -9.67 -6.12 8.75
CA ARG A 147 -10.57 -6.14 7.60
C ARG A 147 -10.62 -7.49 6.88
N PHE A 148 -9.56 -8.28 6.96
CA PHE A 148 -9.45 -9.52 6.17
C PHE A 148 -9.38 -10.79 7.01
N PHE A 149 -9.18 -10.67 8.33
CA PHE A 149 -9.08 -11.81 9.23
C PHE A 149 -10.18 -11.78 10.29
N SER A 150 -10.56 -12.95 10.77
CA SER A 150 -11.50 -13.10 11.87
C SER A 150 -10.88 -12.64 13.19
N GLU A 151 -11.70 -12.39 14.21
CA GLU A 151 -11.24 -12.01 15.55
C GLU A 151 -10.23 -13.02 16.12
N GLU A 152 -10.44 -14.33 15.87
CA GLU A 152 -9.57 -15.42 16.32
C GLU A 152 -8.16 -15.37 15.70
N THR A 153 -8.02 -14.80 14.49
CA THR A 153 -6.76 -14.77 13.74
C THR A 153 -6.18 -13.36 13.59
N ALA A 154 -6.93 -12.32 13.95
CA ALA A 154 -6.54 -10.93 13.81
C ALA A 154 -5.24 -10.58 14.56
N GLY A 155 -5.03 -11.11 15.77
CA GLY A 155 -3.79 -10.86 16.53
C GLY A 155 -2.55 -11.40 15.82
N VAL A 156 -2.62 -12.63 15.32
CA VAL A 156 -1.53 -13.26 14.56
C VAL A 156 -1.29 -12.54 13.23
N ALA A 157 -2.36 -12.17 12.54
CA ALA A 157 -2.28 -11.38 11.32
C ALA A 157 -1.63 -10.01 11.59
N TYR A 158 -2.00 -9.32 12.67
CA TYR A 158 -1.43 -8.04 13.04
C TYR A 158 0.08 -8.11 13.20
N GLU A 159 0.58 -9.03 14.03
CA GLU A 159 2.00 -9.23 14.27
C GLU A 159 2.76 -9.58 12.99
N THR A 160 2.17 -10.44 12.16
CA THR A 160 2.79 -10.87 10.90
C THR A 160 2.87 -9.72 9.90
N VAL A 161 1.79 -8.96 9.73
CA VAL A 161 1.78 -7.78 8.85
C VAL A 161 2.76 -6.72 9.34
N LEU A 162 2.79 -6.45 10.64
CA LEU A 162 3.72 -5.50 11.23
C LEU A 162 5.19 -5.91 10.98
N SER A 163 5.51 -7.19 11.13
CA SER A 163 6.85 -7.71 10.82
C SER A 163 7.21 -7.53 9.34
N ILE A 164 6.29 -7.84 8.43
CA ILE A 164 6.48 -7.68 6.98
C ILE A 164 6.68 -6.21 6.61
N THR A 165 5.90 -5.30 7.19
CA THR A 165 5.92 -3.88 6.82
C THR A 165 7.16 -3.19 7.33
N LEU A 166 7.66 -3.58 8.52
CA LEU A 166 8.94 -3.13 9.05
C LEU A 166 10.12 -3.60 8.17
N ASP A 167 10.12 -4.86 7.69
CA ASP A 167 11.18 -5.35 6.78
C ASP A 167 11.15 -4.66 5.41
N THR A 168 9.96 -4.36 4.90
CA THR A 168 9.80 -3.77 3.56
C THR A 168 9.95 -2.24 3.53
N GLY A 169 9.71 -1.53 4.64
CA GLY A 169 9.76 -0.07 4.69
C GLY A 169 11.10 0.52 4.23
N ASP A 170 12.22 0.03 4.76
CA ASP A 170 13.56 0.48 4.37
C ASP A 170 13.90 0.14 2.91
N ARG A 171 13.38 -0.97 2.40
CA ARG A 171 13.64 -1.40 1.02
C ARG A 171 12.90 -0.54 0.01
N VAL A 172 11.66 -0.17 0.34
CA VAL A 172 10.81 0.66 -0.50
C VAL A 172 11.36 2.09 -0.62
N THR A 173 11.84 2.65 0.49
CA THR A 173 12.42 4.00 0.49
C THR A 173 13.76 4.06 -0.26
N LYS A 174 14.58 3.00 -0.21
CA LYS A 174 15.82 2.90 -1.01
C LYS A 174 15.59 2.96 -2.53
N VAL A 175 14.46 2.45 -3.03
CA VAL A 175 14.14 2.57 -4.47
C VAL A 175 14.03 4.04 -4.88
N VAL A 176 13.55 4.90 -3.99
CA VAL A 176 13.49 6.35 -4.23
C VAL A 176 14.89 6.95 -4.28
N ASP A 177 15.82 6.46 -3.47
CA ASP A 177 17.22 6.91 -3.43
C ASP A 177 17.98 6.68 -4.74
N GLU A 178 17.61 5.65 -5.48
CA GLU A 178 18.24 5.24 -6.74
C GLU A 178 17.83 6.12 -7.93
N ILE A 179 16.72 6.88 -7.81
CA ILE A 179 16.25 7.77 -8.86
C ILE A 179 17.16 8.99 -9.00
N ARG A 180 17.54 9.29 -10.24
CA ARG A 180 18.39 10.42 -10.61
C ARG A 180 17.90 11.08 -11.88
N ASP A 181 18.16 12.38 -12.01
CA ASP A 181 17.95 13.09 -13.27
C ASP A 181 18.95 12.58 -14.31
N ALA A 182 18.45 11.87 -15.33
CA ALA A 182 19.21 11.51 -16.51
C ALA A 182 19.24 12.74 -17.43
N GLY A 183 20.11 13.69 -17.09
CA GLY A 183 20.29 14.96 -17.81
C GLY A 183 20.58 14.80 -19.30
#